data_AF-A0A8J5TW50-F1
#
_entry.id   AF-A0A8J5TW50-F1
#
_cell.length_a   1.000
_cell.length_b   1.000
_cell.length_c   1.000
_cell.angle_alpha   90.00
_cell.angle_beta   90.00
_cell.angle_gamma   90.00
#
_symmetry.space_group_name_H-M   'P 1'
#
loop_
_entity.id
_entity.type
_entity.pdbx_description
1 polymer ?
#
loop_
_entity_poly.entity_id
_entity_poly.type
_entity_poly.pdbx_seq_one_letter_code
_entity_poly.pdbx_strand_id
1 'polypeptide(L)'
;MWKKFSIANCISIKQCHDDLTALCVNSCWRALWPEVVNDLASFPTVNQDVQHIAQLARQVGGEGFDNLQEEDMQEELLGQAGEELAKLDEEQCREDEEEDSEVEDEPTLTVMSLNRGLLATRALVYKFFEANPSIKRSVNFKRGM
;
A
#
# COMPACT_ATOMS: atom_id res chain seq x y z
N MET A 1 24.19 8.48 -4.70
CA MET A 1 22.85 9.12 -4.56
C MET A 1 22.04 8.45 -3.45
N TRP A 2 22.01 7.11 -3.41
CA TRP A 2 21.35 6.32 -2.36
C TRP A 2 21.83 6.58 -0.93
N LYS A 3 23.12 6.93 -0.71
CA LYS A 3 23.66 7.27 0.62
C LYS A 3 23.02 8.51 1.30
N LYS A 4 22.22 9.31 0.58
CA LYS A 4 21.47 10.45 1.13
C LYS A 4 19.98 10.15 1.29
N PHE A 5 19.58 8.93 0.95
CA PHE A 5 18.21 8.50 1.04
C PHE A 5 17.91 8.13 2.50
N SER A 6 16.87 8.73 3.07
CA SER A 6 16.47 8.51 4.47
C SER A 6 15.06 7.93 4.53
N ILE A 7 14.70 7.36 5.69
CA ILE A 7 13.32 6.87 5.96
C ILE A 7 12.28 7.98 5.73
N ALA A 8 12.63 9.24 5.98
CA ALA A 8 11.73 10.37 5.70
C ALA A 8 11.43 10.50 4.19
N ASN A 9 12.39 10.17 3.32
CA ASN A 9 12.18 10.14 1.88
C ASN A 9 11.22 9.01 1.50
N CYS A 10 11.34 7.82 2.11
CA CYS A 10 10.39 6.72 1.88
C CYS A 10 8.96 7.12 2.25
N ILE A 11 8.77 7.71 3.44
CA ILE A 11 7.45 8.15 3.91
C ILE A 11 6.87 9.19 2.97
N SER A 12 7.69 10.14 2.52
CA SER A 12 7.27 11.18 1.58
C SER A 12 6.86 10.58 0.23
N ILE A 13 7.60 9.59 -0.29
CA ILE A 13 7.25 8.89 -1.54
C ILE A 13 5.92 8.13 -1.37
N LYS A 14 5.71 7.44 -0.24
CA LYS A 14 4.45 6.73 0.04
C LYS A 14 3.26 7.68 0.10
N GLN A 15 3.40 8.80 0.79
CA GLN A 15 2.35 9.83 0.85
C GLN A 15 2.07 10.42 -0.53
N CYS A 16 3.10 10.71 -1.31
CA CYS A 16 2.92 11.17 -2.69
C CYS A 16 2.28 10.11 -3.59
N HIS A 17 2.57 8.83 -3.37
CA HIS A 17 1.93 7.73 -4.08
C HIS A 17 0.44 7.65 -3.80
N ASP A 18 0.03 7.81 -2.54
CA ASP A 18 -1.39 7.83 -2.15
C ASP A 18 -2.13 9.04 -2.77
N ASP A 19 -1.42 10.14 -3.02
CA ASP A 19 -1.95 11.35 -3.68
C ASP A 19 -1.97 11.25 -5.22
N LEU A 20 -1.37 10.21 -5.82
CA LEU A 20 -1.36 10.04 -7.27
C LEU A 20 -2.74 9.59 -7.76
N THR A 21 -3.41 10.48 -8.49
CA THR A 21 -4.61 10.10 -9.22
C THR A 21 -4.28 9.25 -10.44
N ALA A 22 -5.20 8.37 -10.83
CA ALA A 22 -5.09 7.60 -12.08
C ALA A 22 -4.87 8.51 -13.31
N LEU A 23 -5.40 9.74 -13.29
CA LEU A 23 -5.16 10.75 -14.32
C LEU A 23 -3.68 11.16 -14.41
N CYS A 24 -3.01 11.37 -13.27
CA CYS A 24 -1.59 11.71 -13.23
C CYS A 24 -0.75 10.56 -13.78
N VAL A 25 -1.04 9.33 -13.35
CA VAL A 25 -0.34 8.11 -13.80
C VAL A 25 -0.53 7.92 -15.31
N ASN A 26 -1.76 8.00 -15.81
CA ASN A 26 -2.07 7.93 -17.24
C ASN A 26 -1.36 9.02 -18.06
N SER A 27 -1.23 10.23 -17.52
CA SER A 27 -0.54 11.32 -18.21
C SER A 27 0.96 11.07 -18.34
N CYS A 28 1.59 10.48 -17.32
CA CYS A 28 2.99 10.04 -17.37
C CYS A 28 3.19 8.92 -18.39
N TRP A 29 2.35 7.88 -18.32
CA TRP A 29 2.43 6.74 -19.25
C TRP A 29 2.12 7.13 -20.69
N ARG A 30 1.24 8.11 -20.93
CA ARG A 30 0.91 8.56 -22.30
C ARG A 30 2.10 9.07 -23.09
N ALA A 31 3.11 9.64 -22.43
CA ALA A 31 4.32 10.10 -23.09
C ALA A 31 5.30 8.96 -23.42
N LEU A 32 5.25 7.85 -22.67
CA LEU A 32 6.22 6.75 -22.75
C LEU A 32 5.66 5.54 -23.49
N TRP A 33 4.41 5.19 -23.20
CA TRP A 33 3.70 4.02 -23.72
C TRP A 33 2.19 4.33 -23.83
N PRO A 34 1.75 4.96 -24.92
CA PRO A 34 0.36 5.37 -25.11
C PRO A 34 -0.66 4.22 -25.06
N GLU A 35 -0.27 3.03 -25.50
CA GLU A 35 -1.14 1.86 -25.65
C GLU A 35 -1.62 1.27 -24.31
N VAL A 36 -0.91 1.52 -23.20
CA VAL A 36 -1.29 1.04 -21.86
C VAL A 36 -2.09 2.08 -21.07
N VAL A 37 -2.29 3.27 -21.65
CA VAL A 37 -3.04 4.33 -20.99
C VAL A 37 -4.52 3.98 -21.03
N ASN A 38 -5.06 3.71 -19.85
CA ASN A 38 -6.49 3.51 -19.69
C ASN A 38 -7.22 4.84 -19.96
N ASP A 39 -8.30 4.81 -20.71
CA ASP A 39 -9.14 5.98 -21.03
C ASP A 39 -10.02 6.42 -19.85
N LEU A 40 -9.88 5.77 -18.68
CA LEU A 40 -10.77 5.87 -17.52
C LEU A 40 -12.23 5.57 -17.86
N ALA A 41 -12.49 5.07 -19.08
CA ALA A 41 -13.68 4.32 -19.33
C ALA A 41 -13.63 3.17 -18.34
N SER A 42 -14.71 3.01 -17.57
CA SER A 42 -14.88 1.83 -16.71
C SER A 42 -14.39 0.62 -17.49
N PHE A 43 -13.52 -0.19 -16.88
CA PHE A 43 -13.19 -1.51 -17.42
C PHE A 43 -14.47 -2.13 -17.95
N PRO A 44 -14.47 -2.76 -19.15
CA PRO A 44 -15.67 -3.43 -19.66
C PRO A 44 -16.27 -4.18 -18.49
N THR A 45 -17.50 -3.81 -18.12
CA THR A 45 -18.11 -4.39 -16.92
C THR A 45 -18.12 -5.87 -17.14
N VAL A 46 -17.33 -6.59 -16.35
CA VAL A 46 -17.17 -8.05 -16.41
C VAL A 46 -18.53 -8.74 -16.54
N ASN A 47 -19.57 -8.13 -15.95
CA ASN A 47 -20.97 -8.51 -16.06
C ASN A 47 -21.47 -8.78 -17.50
N GLN A 48 -21.12 -7.95 -18.50
CA GLN A 48 -21.62 -8.15 -19.87
C GLN A 48 -20.99 -9.36 -20.55
N ASP A 49 -19.69 -9.58 -20.35
CA ASP A 49 -18.98 -10.73 -20.90
C ASP A 49 -19.38 -12.01 -20.18
N VAL A 50 -19.53 -11.97 -18.84
CA VAL A 50 -20.04 -13.07 -18.03
C VAL A 50 -21.43 -13.49 -18.47
N GLN A 51 -22.34 -12.53 -18.70
CA GLN A 51 -23.67 -12.79 -19.22
C GLN A 51 -23.65 -13.48 -20.58
N HIS A 52 -22.82 -12.98 -21.49
CA HIS A 52 -22.72 -13.53 -22.84
C HIS A 52 -22.13 -14.96 -22.82
N ILE A 53 -21.10 -15.20 -22.02
CA ILE A 53 -20.46 -16.51 -21.86
C ILE A 53 -21.44 -17.50 -21.21
N ALA A 54 -22.15 -17.11 -20.15
CA ALA A 54 -23.14 -17.97 -19.49
C ALA A 54 -24.31 -18.32 -20.43
N GLN A 55 -24.73 -17.37 -21.27
CA GLN A 55 -25.75 -17.64 -22.30
C GLN A 55 -25.23 -18.62 -23.37
N LEU A 56 -24.01 -18.45 -23.85
CA LEU A 56 -23.40 -19.35 -24.83
C LEU A 56 -23.22 -20.76 -24.24
N ALA A 57 -22.76 -20.89 -23.00
CA ALA A 57 -22.62 -22.17 -22.32
C ALA A 57 -23.96 -22.91 -22.22
N ARG A 58 -25.02 -22.21 -21.79
CA ARG A 58 -26.40 -22.75 -21.73
C ARG A 58 -26.94 -23.13 -23.11
N GLN A 59 -26.55 -22.42 -24.17
CA GLN A 59 -26.96 -22.75 -25.55
C GLN A 59 -26.22 -23.97 -26.11
N VAL A 60 -24.95 -24.14 -25.78
CA VAL A 60 -24.17 -25.33 -26.12
C VAL A 60 -24.74 -26.55 -25.39
N GLY A 61 -25.17 -26.36 -24.14
CA GLY A 61 -25.75 -27.39 -23.29
C GLY A 61 -24.74 -28.45 -22.86
N GLY A 62 -25.16 -29.35 -21.97
CA GLY A 62 -24.30 -30.40 -21.41
C GLY A 62 -24.27 -30.36 -19.89
N GLU A 63 -23.78 -31.44 -19.28
CA GLU A 63 -23.76 -31.58 -17.82
C GLU A 63 -22.93 -30.43 -17.20
N GLY A 64 -23.59 -29.63 -16.36
CA GLY A 64 -23.01 -28.47 -15.68
C GLY A 64 -23.21 -27.13 -16.39
N PHE A 65 -23.37 -27.09 -17.72
CA PHE A 65 -23.56 -25.81 -18.44
C PHE A 65 -24.97 -25.25 -18.36
N ASP A 66 -25.98 -26.10 -18.27
CA ASP A 66 -27.39 -25.68 -18.10
C ASP A 66 -27.61 -24.95 -16.76
N ASN A 67 -26.79 -25.29 -15.76
CA ASN A 67 -26.88 -24.76 -14.40
C ASN A 67 -25.93 -23.59 -14.14
N LEU A 68 -25.05 -23.25 -15.10
CA LEU A 68 -24.03 -22.21 -14.93
C LEU A 68 -24.71 -20.86 -14.66
N GLN A 69 -24.53 -20.33 -13.45
CA GLN A 69 -25.01 -19.01 -13.07
C GLN A 69 -23.95 -17.95 -13.30
N GLU A 70 -24.40 -16.73 -13.61
CA GLU A 70 -23.53 -15.58 -13.83
C GLU A 70 -22.80 -15.21 -12.53
N GLU A 71 -23.48 -15.37 -11.40
CA GLU A 71 -22.97 -15.13 -10.06
C GLU A 71 -21.78 -16.02 -9.72
N ASP A 72 -21.85 -17.31 -10.05
CA ASP A 72 -20.78 -18.28 -9.78
C ASP A 72 -19.50 -17.92 -10.55
N MET A 73 -19.66 -17.53 -11.82
CA MET A 73 -18.54 -17.08 -12.65
C MET A 73 -17.94 -15.76 -12.16
N GLN A 74 -18.80 -14.86 -11.68
CA GLN A 74 -18.37 -13.57 -11.17
C GLN A 74 -17.62 -13.69 -9.84
N GLU A 75 -18.05 -14.60 -8.96
CA GLU A 75 -17.36 -14.91 -7.71
C GLU A 75 -15.97 -15.49 -7.99
N GLU A 76 -15.86 -16.45 -8.92
CA GLU A 76 -14.58 -17.05 -9.30
C GLU A 76 -13.60 -16.03 -9.92
N LEU A 77 -14.09 -15.17 -10.84
CA LEU A 77 -13.26 -14.15 -11.48
C LEU A 77 -12.73 -13.11 -10.48
N LEU A 78 -13.57 -12.68 -9.53
CA LEU A 78 -13.17 -11.75 -8.48
C LEU A 78 -12.22 -12.40 -7.47
N GLY A 79 -12.44 -13.68 -7.15
CA GLY A 79 -11.58 -14.45 -6.27
C GLY A 79 -10.17 -14.63 -6.83
N GLN A 80 -10.05 -15.03 -8.11
CA GLN A 80 -8.77 -15.22 -8.78
C GLN A 80 -7.97 -13.92 -8.91
N ALA A 81 -8.63 -12.81 -9.23
CA ALA A 81 -7.95 -11.51 -9.30
C ALA A 81 -7.38 -11.09 -7.94
N GLY A 82 -8.10 -11.35 -6.85
CA GLY A 82 -7.61 -11.10 -5.49
C GLY A 82 -6.43 -12.00 -5.11
N GLU A 83 -6.48 -13.27 -5.49
CA GLU A 83 -5.41 -14.24 -5.21
C GLU A 83 -4.13 -13.94 -6.01
N GLU A 84 -4.26 -13.52 -7.27
CA GLU A 84 -3.13 -13.13 -8.11
C GLU A 84 -2.45 -11.85 -7.58
N LEU A 85 -3.24 -10.86 -7.15
CA LEU A 85 -2.72 -9.67 -6.48
C LEU A 85 -1.98 -10.00 -5.17
N ALA A 86 -2.51 -10.94 -4.38
CA ALA A 86 -1.85 -11.37 -3.15
C ALA A 86 -0.52 -12.10 -3.42
N LYS A 87 -0.47 -12.95 -4.46
CA LYS A 87 0.76 -13.63 -4.88
C LYS A 87 1.84 -12.66 -5.32
N LEU A 88 1.48 -11.63 -6.09
CA LEU A 88 2.42 -10.57 -6.51
C LEU A 88 3.01 -9.81 -5.30
N ASP A 89 2.19 -9.52 -4.29
CA ASP A 89 2.64 -8.85 -3.06
C ASP A 89 3.60 -9.73 -2.23
N GLU A 90 3.31 -11.03 -2.15
CA GLU A 90 4.17 -12.03 -1.50
C GLU A 90 5.50 -12.27 -2.23
N GLU A 91 5.51 -12.22 -3.56
CA GLU A 91 6.72 -12.33 -4.38
C GLU A 91 7.61 -11.10 -4.19
N GLN A 92 7.03 -9.89 -4.22
CA GLN A 92 7.76 -8.64 -3.96
C GLN A 92 8.41 -8.63 -2.57
N CYS A 93 7.70 -9.08 -1.54
CA CYS A 93 8.27 -9.13 -0.18
C CYS A 93 9.42 -10.14 -0.04
N ARG A 94 9.42 -11.23 -0.83
CA ARG A 94 10.49 -12.23 -0.81
C ARG A 94 11.77 -11.73 -1.48
N GLU A 95 11.63 -10.98 -2.57
CA GLU A 95 12.78 -10.38 -3.27
C GLU A 95 13.51 -9.35 -2.38
N ASP A 96 12.77 -8.61 -1.54
CA ASP A 96 13.35 -7.65 -0.59
C ASP A 96 14.12 -8.33 0.57
N GLU A 97 13.78 -9.57 0.95
CA GLU A 97 14.44 -10.32 2.03
C GLU A 97 15.75 -11.00 1.60
N GLU A 98 15.90 -11.38 0.33
CA GLU A 98 17.13 -12.02 -0.17
C GLU A 98 18.29 -11.03 -0.38
N GLU A 99 18.02 -9.72 -0.46
CA GLU A 99 19.04 -8.68 -0.68
C GLU A 99 19.75 -8.20 0.62
N ASP A 100 19.28 -8.56 1.82
CA ASP A 100 19.79 -8.04 3.11
C ASP A 100 20.67 -9.04 3.91
N SER A 101 21.09 -10.15 3.30
CA SER A 101 21.98 -11.10 3.98
C SER A 101 23.46 -10.73 3.79
N GLU A 102 23.97 -9.88 4.69
CA GLU A 102 25.35 -9.87 5.25
C GLU A 102 25.69 -8.47 5.82
N VAL A 103 25.22 -8.13 7.02
CA VAL A 103 25.86 -7.05 7.82
C VAL A 103 25.86 -7.43 9.30
N GLU A 104 27.06 -7.42 9.89
CA GLU A 104 27.33 -7.61 11.32
C GLU A 104 26.44 -6.72 12.20
N ASP A 105 26.04 -7.23 13.38
CA ASP A 105 25.27 -6.55 14.44
C ASP A 105 25.99 -5.27 14.95
N GLU A 106 25.94 -4.19 14.19
CA GLU A 106 26.03 -2.84 14.75
C GLU A 106 24.70 -2.53 15.48
N PRO A 107 24.70 -1.76 16.58
CA PRO A 107 23.47 -1.37 17.24
C PRO A 107 22.65 -0.47 16.30
N THR A 108 21.76 -1.08 15.54
CA THR A 108 20.91 -0.41 14.56
C THR A 108 19.85 0.40 15.28
N LEU A 109 19.71 1.67 14.89
CA LEU A 109 18.59 2.52 15.28
C LEU A 109 17.29 1.93 14.70
N THR A 110 16.64 1.03 15.45
CA THR A 110 15.35 0.44 15.08
C THR A 110 14.20 1.35 15.47
N VAL A 111 13.04 1.20 14.82
CA VAL A 111 11.78 1.86 15.21
C VAL A 111 11.45 1.61 16.68
N MET A 112 11.70 0.39 17.17
CA MET A 112 11.52 0.05 18.59
C MET A 112 12.45 0.86 19.50
N SER A 113 13.74 0.98 19.15
CA SER A 113 14.70 1.77 19.93
C SER A 113 14.35 3.26 19.95
N LEU A 114 13.88 3.80 18.83
CA LEU A 114 13.44 5.18 18.70
C LEU A 114 12.17 5.44 19.52
N ASN A 115 11.17 4.57 19.43
CA ASN A 115 9.94 4.69 20.20
C ASN A 115 10.22 4.62 21.71
N ARG A 116 11.13 3.73 22.13
CA ARG A 116 11.59 3.65 23.52
C ARG A 116 12.24 4.96 23.98
N GLY A 117 13.06 5.58 23.13
CA GLY A 117 13.66 6.90 23.38
C GLY A 117 12.62 8.04 23.48
N LEU A 118 11.62 8.05 22.59
CA LEU A 118 10.54 9.05 22.61
C LEU A 118 9.66 8.93 23.86
N LEU A 119 9.32 7.70 24.27
CA LEU A 119 8.57 7.44 25.50
C LEU A 119 9.35 7.90 26.74
N ALA A 120 10.65 7.60 26.81
CA ALA A 120 11.52 8.06 27.89
C ALA A 120 11.61 9.60 27.94
N THR A 121 11.73 10.25 26.78
CA THR A 121 11.75 11.71 26.66
C THR A 121 10.45 12.31 27.16
N ARG A 122 9.30 11.74 26.78
CA ARG A 122 7.99 12.20 27.24
C ARG A 122 7.85 12.14 28.76
N ALA A 123 8.28 11.04 29.38
CA ALA A 123 8.27 10.90 30.83
C ALA A 123 9.16 11.98 31.51
N LEU A 124 10.32 12.27 30.93
CA LEU A 124 11.23 13.29 31.41
C LEU A 124 10.61 14.70 31.34
N VAL A 125 9.92 15.01 30.23
CA VAL A 125 9.20 16.28 30.04
C VAL A 125 8.13 16.49 31.11
N TYR A 126 7.35 15.46 31.44
CA TYR A 126 6.36 15.56 32.52
C TYR A 126 7.02 15.81 33.87
N LYS A 127 8.11 15.10 34.18
CA LYS A 127 8.85 15.27 35.43
C LYS A 127 9.39 16.69 35.60
N PHE A 128 9.95 17.28 34.54
CA PHE A 128 10.41 18.67 34.57
C PHE A 128 9.27 19.68 34.57
N PHE A 129 8.13 19.36 33.97
CA PHE A 129 6.94 20.21 34.01
C PHE A 129 6.39 20.35 35.42
N GLU A 130 6.29 19.24 36.16
CA GLU A 130 5.79 19.21 37.55
C GLU A 130 6.76 19.84 38.55
N ALA A 131 8.07 19.63 38.36
CA ALA A 131 9.09 20.19 39.23
C ALA A 131 9.33 21.71 39.01
N ASN A 132 8.75 22.31 37.97
CA ASN A 132 9.00 23.72 37.64
C ASN A 132 7.95 24.64 38.30
N PRO A 133 8.36 25.50 39.25
CA PRO A 133 7.43 26.36 40.01
C PRO A 133 6.80 27.47 39.18
N SER A 134 7.26 27.70 37.93
CA SER A 134 6.77 28.77 37.07
C SER A 134 6.01 28.20 35.87
N ILE A 135 4.67 28.18 35.98
CA ILE A 135 3.72 27.73 34.94
C ILE A 135 4.01 28.37 33.57
N LYS A 136 4.33 29.67 33.52
CA LYS A 136 4.62 30.40 32.27
C LYS A 136 5.83 29.84 31.51
N ARG A 137 6.88 29.42 32.24
CA ARG A 137 8.08 28.80 31.64
C ARG A 137 7.80 27.37 31.21
N SER A 138 7.04 26.61 32.01
CA SER A 138 6.64 25.25 31.69
C SER A 138 5.75 25.16 30.44
N VAL A 139 4.86 26.15 30.24
CA VAL A 139 4.03 26.27 29.02
C VAL A 139 4.88 26.61 27.79
N ASN A 140 5.86 27.50 27.92
CA ASN A 140 6.76 27.83 26.79
C ASN A 140 7.67 26.65 26.42
N PHE A 141 8.14 25.88 27.40
CA PHE A 141 8.93 24.67 27.16
C PHE A 141 8.15 23.60 26.38
N LYS A 142 6.84 23.45 26.63
CA LYS A 142 5.95 22.56 25.86
C LYS A 142 5.65 23.05 24.43
N ARG A 143 5.77 24.35 24.17
CA ARG A 143 5.44 24.97 22.86
C ARG A 143 6.62 25.03 21.89
N GLY A 144 7.85 24.89 22.39
CA GLY A 144 9.08 24.92 21.58
C GLY A 144 9.65 23.55 21.21
N MET A 145 9.02 22.47 21.70
CA MET A 145 9.16 21.09 21.20
C MET A 145 8.02 20.82 20.24
#